data_AF-A0AAW0U1J6-F1
#
_entry.id   AF-A0AAW0U1J6-F1
#
_cell.length_a   1.000
_cell.length_b   1.000
_cell.length_c   1.000
_cell.angle_alpha   90.00
_cell.angle_beta   90.00
_cell.angle_gamma   90.00
#
_symmetry.space_group_name_H-M   'P 1'
#
loop_
_entity.id
_entity.type
_entity.pdbx_description
1 polymer ?
#
loop_
_entity_poly.entity_id
_entity_poly.type
_entity_poly.pdbx_seq_one_letter_code
_entity_poly.pdbx_strand_id
1 'polypeptide(L)'
;MGSASSKFKKYLQHGDEFAAMQVFQSSPELRSNLDPSASYGESHSHNTPLHYAAKHGMKHLLRTFLSDLGGNPNKKNADDETAVHCVCRVGQAKSPSAEDRRAACIVMILQWRGPLLQDGEKERAQLNAQDKKGNTALHYASASGLQKCVELLVAQGAGLFLENRDRLTPCDLAVRLAHHDVATYLESRMVFADSCDGINESELIGHEGEAEGDNEVYSGLRAQDLQEAKDQLLVETADMLHIPLFTAEALLRDNEWSKALLLEKWMTNAVQCCEEAGIAPPASALQLVACSPPLLTPSPPSSIITPPPPPHIPGGVVEQDEVGRDVKNLCEICYGEMRSWELQEHGGASCKHQFCATCWESYLSLKIQEGGAHHILCPCCALQHSC
;
A
#
# COMPACT_ATOMS: atom_id res chain seq x y z
N MET A 1 37.58 -15.51 -39.45
CA MET A 1 37.14 -14.63 -38.34
C MET A 1 35.89 -13.90 -38.81
N GLY A 2 34.75 -14.03 -38.13
CA GLY A 2 33.49 -13.40 -38.56
C GLY A 2 33.49 -11.88 -38.44
N SER A 3 32.66 -11.20 -39.25
CA SER A 3 32.47 -9.74 -39.21
C SER A 3 32.01 -9.26 -37.83
N ALA A 4 32.22 -7.97 -37.51
CA ALA A 4 31.76 -7.37 -36.26
C ALA A 4 30.25 -7.58 -36.03
N SER A 5 29.45 -7.44 -37.10
CA SER A 5 28.01 -7.73 -37.10
C SER A 5 27.69 -9.19 -36.75
N SER A 6 28.45 -10.15 -37.29
CA SER A 6 28.26 -11.57 -36.98
C SER A 6 28.60 -11.90 -35.52
N LYS A 7 29.66 -11.28 -34.97
CA LYS A 7 30.02 -11.41 -33.56
C LYS A 7 28.95 -10.80 -32.65
N PHE A 8 28.51 -9.59 -32.97
CA PHE A 8 27.45 -8.90 -32.23
C PHE A 8 26.15 -9.70 -32.21
N LYS A 9 25.71 -10.21 -33.37
CA LYS A 9 24.55 -11.10 -33.47
C LYS A 9 24.71 -12.33 -32.58
N LYS A 10 25.89 -12.97 -32.56
CA LYS A 10 26.16 -14.12 -31.70
C LYS A 10 26.03 -13.74 -30.21
N TYR A 11 26.59 -12.61 -29.78
CA TYR A 11 26.49 -12.16 -28.39
C TYR A 11 25.06 -11.84 -27.97
N LEU A 12 24.29 -11.17 -28.84
CA LEU A 12 22.85 -10.94 -28.64
C LEU A 12 22.07 -12.24 -28.43
N GLN A 13 22.38 -13.27 -29.23
CA GLN A 13 21.72 -14.58 -29.11
C GLN A 13 22.04 -15.28 -27.79
N HIS A 14 23.29 -15.21 -27.34
CA HIS A 14 23.75 -15.89 -26.13
C HIS A 14 23.39 -15.16 -24.83
N GLY A 15 22.99 -13.89 -24.91
CA GLY A 15 22.63 -13.13 -23.71
C GLY A 15 23.78 -12.33 -23.09
N ASP A 16 24.92 -12.21 -23.77
CA ASP A 16 26.09 -11.50 -23.24
C ASP A 16 26.03 -10.00 -23.57
N GLU A 17 25.39 -9.24 -22.68
CA GLU A 17 25.22 -7.79 -22.83
C GLU A 17 26.57 -7.05 -22.90
N PHE A 18 27.55 -7.44 -22.08
CA PHE A 18 28.83 -6.76 -22.00
C PHE A 18 29.65 -6.93 -23.28
N ALA A 19 29.78 -8.17 -23.76
CA ALA A 19 30.49 -8.45 -24.99
C ALA A 19 29.77 -7.84 -26.21
N ALA A 20 28.44 -7.91 -26.25
CA ALA A 20 27.66 -7.25 -27.30
C ALA A 20 27.89 -5.74 -27.30
N MET A 21 27.81 -5.09 -26.13
CA MET A 21 28.04 -3.66 -26.01
C MET A 21 29.48 -3.27 -26.40
N GLN A 22 30.48 -4.06 -26.02
CA GLN A 22 31.88 -3.80 -26.39
C GLN A 22 32.12 -3.88 -27.90
N VAL A 23 31.45 -4.79 -28.60
CA VAL A 23 31.51 -4.85 -30.08
C VAL A 23 30.78 -3.65 -30.70
N PHE A 24 29.63 -3.27 -30.15
CA PHE A 24 28.85 -2.11 -30.61
C PHE A 24 29.62 -0.80 -30.44
N GLN A 25 29.99 -0.47 -29.21
CA GLN A 25 31.35 -0.12 -28.79
C GLN A 25 32.39 0.25 -29.85
N SER A 26 33.17 -0.76 -30.18
CA SER A 26 34.39 -0.67 -30.97
C SER A 26 34.16 -0.50 -32.48
N SER A 27 32.95 -0.74 -32.97
CA SER A 27 32.68 -0.80 -34.42
C SER A 27 31.70 0.30 -34.86
N PRO A 28 32.17 1.48 -35.32
CA PRO A 28 31.29 2.58 -35.74
C PRO A 28 30.40 2.20 -36.93
N GLU A 29 30.91 1.38 -37.85
CA GLU A 29 30.15 0.84 -39.00
C GLU A 29 28.94 0.01 -38.56
N LEU A 30 29.05 -0.71 -37.45
CA LEU A 30 27.94 -1.48 -36.90
C LEU A 30 26.88 -0.52 -36.33
N ARG A 31 27.29 0.57 -35.69
CA ARG A 31 26.34 1.54 -35.10
C ARG A 31 25.54 2.27 -36.15
N SER A 32 26.15 2.65 -37.28
CA SER A 32 25.44 3.37 -38.35
C SER A 32 24.52 2.47 -39.17
N ASN A 33 24.86 1.18 -39.31
CA ASN A 33 24.14 0.27 -40.21
C ASN A 33 23.20 -0.70 -39.48
N LEU A 34 23.23 -0.75 -38.15
CA LEU A 34 22.35 -1.63 -37.38
C LEU A 34 20.95 -1.03 -37.32
N ASP A 35 20.01 -1.68 -37.99
CA ASP A 35 18.58 -1.43 -37.81
C ASP A 35 18.01 -2.38 -36.74
N PRO A 36 17.57 -1.88 -35.57
CA PRO A 36 16.98 -2.71 -34.51
C PRO A 36 15.65 -3.37 -34.89
N SER A 37 15.00 -2.91 -35.95
CA SER A 37 13.73 -3.44 -36.48
C SER A 37 13.94 -4.45 -37.62
N ALA A 38 15.15 -4.55 -38.16
CA ALA A 38 15.48 -5.50 -39.21
C ALA A 38 15.47 -6.93 -38.67
N SER A 39 14.78 -7.80 -39.40
CA SER A 39 14.68 -9.22 -39.06
C SER A 39 15.97 -9.96 -39.43
N TYR A 40 16.46 -10.82 -38.54
CA TYR A 40 17.63 -11.68 -38.83
C TYR A 40 17.33 -12.87 -39.77
N GLY A 41 16.11 -12.95 -40.32
CA GLY A 41 15.66 -13.93 -41.32
C GLY A 41 14.98 -15.19 -40.74
N GLU A 42 14.52 -16.06 -41.63
CA GLU A 42 13.74 -17.28 -41.32
C GLU A 42 14.46 -18.23 -40.37
N SER A 43 15.78 -18.41 -40.54
CA SER A 43 16.61 -19.25 -39.68
C SER A 43 16.63 -18.85 -38.20
N HIS A 44 16.13 -17.65 -37.89
CA HIS A 44 16.13 -17.05 -36.56
C HIS A 44 14.73 -16.64 -36.10
N SER A 45 13.70 -17.33 -36.61
CA SER A 45 12.28 -17.04 -36.34
C SER A 45 11.91 -15.57 -36.57
N HIS A 46 12.56 -14.94 -37.56
CA HIS A 46 12.44 -13.53 -37.88
C HIS A 46 12.66 -12.55 -36.71
N ASN A 47 13.32 -12.96 -35.62
CA ASN A 47 13.61 -12.09 -34.50
C ASN A 47 14.46 -10.89 -34.94
N THR A 48 14.11 -9.71 -34.44
CA THR A 48 14.90 -8.49 -34.62
C THR A 48 15.95 -8.37 -33.50
N PRO A 49 16.99 -7.52 -33.65
CA PRO A 49 17.92 -7.22 -32.56
C PRO A 49 17.21 -6.81 -31.27
N LEU A 50 16.11 -6.06 -31.39
CA LEU A 50 15.29 -5.62 -30.26
C LEU A 50 14.62 -6.79 -29.52
N HIS A 51 14.16 -7.82 -30.22
CA HIS A 51 13.61 -9.04 -29.60
C HIS A 51 14.66 -9.78 -28.76
N TYR A 52 15.90 -9.89 -29.25
CA TYR A 52 16.97 -10.55 -28.50
C TYR A 52 17.40 -9.75 -27.27
N ALA A 53 17.53 -8.42 -27.40
CA ALA A 53 17.83 -7.54 -26.27
C ALA A 53 16.73 -7.63 -25.19
N ALA A 54 15.46 -7.63 -25.61
CA ALA A 54 14.31 -7.81 -24.73
C ALA A 54 14.29 -9.18 -24.04
N LYS A 55 14.48 -10.26 -24.80
CA LYS A 55 14.47 -11.65 -24.31
C LYS A 55 15.44 -11.88 -23.16
N HIS A 56 16.62 -11.27 -23.23
CA HIS A 56 17.68 -11.42 -22.23
C HIS A 56 17.71 -10.30 -21.18
N GLY A 57 16.85 -9.28 -21.30
CA GLY A 57 16.81 -8.15 -20.37
C GLY A 57 18.06 -7.26 -20.45
N MET A 58 18.62 -7.08 -21.65
CA MET A 58 19.81 -6.25 -21.91
C MET A 58 19.47 -4.76 -21.86
N LYS A 59 19.30 -4.20 -20.66
CA LYS A 59 18.74 -2.85 -20.48
C LYS A 59 19.52 -1.76 -21.24
N HIS A 60 20.84 -1.84 -21.33
CA HIS A 60 21.65 -0.79 -21.94
C HIS A 60 21.54 -0.84 -23.46
N LEU A 61 21.60 -2.04 -24.05
CA LEU A 61 21.38 -2.21 -25.49
C LEU A 61 19.96 -1.84 -25.88
N LEU A 62 18.97 -2.24 -25.07
CA LEU A 62 17.58 -1.89 -25.32
C LEU A 62 17.37 -0.38 -25.30
N ARG A 63 17.98 0.33 -24.34
CA ARG A 63 17.96 1.80 -24.29
C ARG A 63 18.55 2.41 -25.56
N THR A 64 19.75 1.98 -25.97
CA THR A 64 20.37 2.48 -27.20
C THR A 64 19.52 2.18 -28.44
N PHE A 65 18.91 1.00 -28.52
CA PHE A 65 18.05 0.65 -29.65
C PHE A 65 16.79 1.50 -29.72
N LEU A 66 16.15 1.79 -28.59
CA LEU A 66 14.92 2.59 -28.55
C LEU A 66 15.19 4.10 -28.67
N SER A 67 16.24 4.62 -28.02
CA SER A 67 16.54 6.06 -27.94
C SER A 67 17.44 6.55 -29.08
N ASP A 68 18.49 5.82 -29.43
CA ASP A 68 19.52 6.29 -30.37
C ASP A 68 19.25 5.82 -31.80
N LEU A 69 18.74 4.59 -31.96
CA LEU A 69 18.52 3.96 -33.27
C LEU A 69 17.05 3.92 -33.71
N GLY A 70 16.11 4.38 -32.87
CA GLY A 70 14.69 4.47 -33.23
C GLY A 70 13.99 3.13 -33.49
N GLY A 71 14.45 2.04 -32.85
CA GLY A 71 13.86 0.71 -33.00
C GLY A 71 12.39 0.67 -32.60
N ASN A 72 11.55 0.04 -33.43
CA ASN A 72 10.12 -0.12 -33.15
C ASN A 72 9.85 -1.40 -32.32
N PRO A 73 9.37 -1.29 -31.05
CA PRO A 73 9.04 -2.44 -30.20
C PRO A 73 7.77 -3.20 -30.61
N ASN A 74 6.92 -2.61 -31.45
CA ASN A 74 5.69 -3.22 -31.97
C ASN A 74 5.95 -4.16 -33.14
N LYS A 75 7.18 -4.19 -33.68
CA LYS A 75 7.53 -5.10 -34.77
C LYS A 75 7.34 -6.54 -34.28
N LYS A 76 6.57 -7.32 -35.04
CA LYS A 76 6.31 -8.72 -34.76
C LYS A 76 7.37 -9.63 -35.38
N ASN A 77 7.76 -10.69 -34.67
CA ASN A 77 8.60 -11.76 -35.19
C ASN A 77 7.77 -12.82 -35.96
N ALA A 78 8.38 -13.97 -36.30
CA ALA A 78 7.68 -15.04 -37.00
C ALA A 78 6.52 -15.65 -36.19
N ASP A 79 6.52 -15.50 -34.87
CA ASP A 79 5.52 -16.03 -33.95
C ASP A 79 4.48 -14.97 -33.55
N ASP A 80 4.46 -13.83 -34.24
CA ASP A 80 3.66 -12.65 -33.89
C ASP A 80 3.96 -12.05 -32.52
N GLU A 81 5.09 -12.42 -31.90
CA GLU A 81 5.57 -11.85 -30.64
C GLU A 81 6.13 -10.44 -30.90
N THR A 82 5.83 -9.50 -30.00
CA THR A 82 6.47 -8.17 -29.94
C THR A 82 7.67 -8.18 -28.98
N ALA A 83 8.43 -7.08 -28.93
CA ALA A 83 9.51 -6.94 -27.96
C ALA A 83 9.03 -7.12 -26.51
N VAL A 84 7.81 -6.65 -26.17
CA VAL A 84 7.21 -6.76 -24.83
C VAL A 84 6.96 -8.23 -24.45
N HIS A 85 6.50 -9.06 -25.39
CA HIS A 85 6.35 -10.50 -25.18
C HIS A 85 7.68 -11.15 -24.80
N CYS A 86 8.76 -10.78 -25.50
CA CYS A 86 10.09 -11.31 -25.24
C CYS A 86 10.62 -10.91 -23.86
N VAL A 87 10.35 -9.70 -23.37
CA VAL A 87 10.78 -9.28 -22.02
C VAL A 87 10.13 -10.15 -20.95
N CYS A 88 8.83 -10.43 -21.10
CA CYS A 88 8.02 -11.17 -20.14
C CYS A 88 8.26 -12.68 -20.19
N ARG A 89 8.90 -13.18 -21.26
CA ARG A 89 9.21 -14.59 -21.42
C ARG A 89 10.48 -14.96 -20.67
N VAL A 90 10.34 -15.74 -19.61
CA VAL A 90 11.46 -16.21 -18.77
C VAL A 90 11.53 -17.73 -18.76
N GLY A 91 12.74 -18.27 -18.88
CA GLY A 91 13.03 -19.67 -18.53
C GLY A 91 13.23 -19.81 -17.02
N GLN A 92 13.21 -21.03 -16.48
CA GLN A 92 13.15 -21.41 -15.05
C GLN A 92 14.09 -20.69 -14.04
N ALA A 93 15.03 -19.84 -14.45
CA ALA A 93 15.95 -19.11 -13.57
C ALA A 93 15.37 -17.77 -13.06
N LYS A 94 14.72 -17.81 -11.90
CA LYS A 94 14.20 -16.64 -11.15
C LYS A 94 15.29 -15.98 -10.30
N SER A 95 16.24 -15.28 -10.93
CA SER A 95 17.13 -14.39 -10.16
C SER A 95 16.43 -13.05 -9.93
N PRO A 96 16.39 -12.50 -8.71
CA PRO A 96 15.78 -11.19 -8.44
C PRO A 96 16.42 -10.07 -9.29
N SER A 97 17.74 -10.16 -9.51
CA SER A 97 18.47 -9.24 -10.40
C SER A 97 18.04 -9.34 -11.87
N ALA A 98 17.54 -10.50 -12.32
CA ALA A 98 17.00 -10.66 -13.67
C ALA A 98 15.59 -10.05 -13.79
N GLU A 99 14.77 -10.14 -12.75
CA GLU A 99 13.44 -9.54 -12.72
C GLU A 99 13.51 -8.01 -12.74
N ASP A 100 14.34 -7.39 -11.90
CA ASP A 100 14.50 -5.93 -11.89
C ASP A 100 15.02 -5.39 -13.24
N ARG A 101 15.93 -6.12 -13.88
CA ARG A 101 16.40 -5.77 -15.23
C ARG A 101 15.28 -5.82 -16.27
N ARG A 102 14.39 -6.81 -16.18
CA ARG A 102 13.24 -6.95 -17.08
C ARG A 102 12.19 -5.89 -16.82
N ALA A 103 11.87 -5.61 -15.56
CA ALA A 103 10.98 -4.51 -15.18
C ALA A 103 11.51 -3.18 -15.76
N ALA A 104 12.82 -2.91 -15.64
CA ALA A 104 13.43 -1.74 -16.26
C ALA A 104 13.31 -1.75 -17.80
N CYS A 105 13.42 -2.91 -18.45
CA CYS A 105 13.20 -3.03 -19.90
C CYS A 105 11.74 -2.72 -20.29
N ILE A 106 10.76 -3.21 -19.52
CA ILE A 106 9.34 -2.90 -19.74
C ILE A 106 9.11 -1.40 -19.64
N VAL A 107 9.62 -0.75 -18.59
CA VAL A 107 9.51 0.71 -18.42
C VAL A 107 10.07 1.46 -19.63
N MET A 108 11.24 1.05 -20.15
CA MET A 108 11.82 1.69 -21.34
C MET A 108 10.95 1.51 -22.59
N ILE A 109 10.36 0.33 -22.79
CA ILE A 109 9.47 0.07 -23.93
C ILE A 109 8.17 0.86 -23.79
N LEU A 110 7.59 0.95 -22.59
CA LEU A 110 6.37 1.74 -22.33
C LEU A 110 6.56 3.24 -22.54
N GLN A 111 7.75 3.75 -22.25
CA GLN A 111 8.14 5.14 -22.50
C GLN A 111 8.43 5.43 -23.98
N TRP A 112 8.54 4.41 -24.83
CA TRP A 112 8.78 4.59 -26.25
C TRP A 112 7.64 5.38 -26.90
N ARG A 113 8.03 6.31 -27.78
CA ARG A 113 7.12 7.13 -28.57
C ARG A 113 7.58 7.06 -30.03
N GLY A 114 6.74 6.45 -30.86
CA GLY A 114 6.99 6.27 -32.28
C GLY A 114 6.60 7.49 -33.11
N PRO A 115 6.40 7.30 -34.43
CA PRO A 115 5.96 8.34 -35.35
C PRO A 115 4.62 8.97 -34.93
N LEU A 116 4.38 10.19 -35.40
CA LEU A 116 3.08 10.85 -35.26
C LEU A 116 2.04 10.11 -36.10
N LEU A 117 0.95 9.71 -35.45
CA LEU A 117 -0.24 9.17 -36.10
C LEU A 117 -1.07 10.33 -36.68
N GLN A 118 -2.05 10.00 -37.52
CA GLN A 118 -2.93 11.00 -38.16
C GLN A 118 -3.73 11.80 -37.13
N ASP A 119 -4.00 11.21 -35.97
CA ASP A 119 -4.76 11.81 -34.87
C ASP A 119 -3.91 12.76 -33.99
N GLY A 120 -2.65 13.01 -34.35
CA GLY A 120 -1.73 13.88 -33.60
C GLY A 120 -1.04 13.22 -32.40
N GLU A 121 -1.51 12.04 -31.98
CA GLU A 121 -0.84 11.22 -30.96
C GLU A 121 0.39 10.49 -31.53
N LYS A 122 1.41 10.28 -30.69
CA LYS A 122 2.56 9.44 -31.06
C LYS A 122 2.25 7.97 -30.84
N GLU A 123 2.69 7.11 -31.75
CA GLU A 123 2.56 5.66 -31.60
C GLU A 123 3.18 5.18 -30.27
N ARG A 124 2.48 4.30 -29.56
CA ARG A 124 2.91 3.74 -28.26
C ARG A 124 3.15 2.24 -28.37
N ALA A 125 3.82 1.66 -27.38
CA ALA A 125 4.02 0.22 -27.30
C ALA A 125 2.67 -0.51 -27.15
N GLN A 126 2.43 -1.50 -28.00
CA GLN A 126 1.21 -2.31 -28.00
C GLN A 126 1.28 -3.41 -26.94
N LEU A 127 0.53 -3.25 -25.85
CA LEU A 127 0.47 -4.22 -24.74
C LEU A 127 -0.51 -5.37 -24.99
N ASN A 128 -1.57 -5.07 -25.72
CA ASN A 128 -2.65 -6.01 -26.04
C ASN A 128 -2.40 -6.78 -27.35
N ALA A 129 -1.23 -6.61 -27.96
CA ALA A 129 -0.85 -7.42 -29.11
C ALA A 129 -0.85 -8.89 -28.70
N GLN A 130 -1.48 -9.74 -29.51
CA GLN A 130 -1.48 -11.18 -29.35
C GLN A 130 -0.47 -11.84 -30.29
N ASP A 131 0.18 -12.87 -29.77
CA ASP A 131 1.04 -13.78 -30.54
C ASP A 131 0.21 -14.82 -31.32
N LYS A 132 0.90 -15.74 -32.01
CA LYS A 132 0.25 -16.84 -32.74
C LYS A 132 -0.55 -17.81 -31.85
N LYS A 133 -0.39 -17.79 -30.54
CA LYS A 133 -1.17 -18.60 -29.59
C LYS A 133 -2.29 -17.80 -28.94
N GLY A 134 -2.48 -16.54 -29.32
CA GLY A 134 -3.42 -15.63 -28.66
C GLY A 134 -2.92 -15.07 -27.33
N ASN A 135 -1.68 -15.39 -26.92
CA ASN A 135 -1.12 -14.88 -25.68
C ASN A 135 -0.70 -13.42 -25.87
N THR A 136 -1.06 -12.59 -24.91
CA THR A 136 -0.52 -11.22 -24.76
C THR A 136 0.76 -11.22 -23.93
N ALA A 137 1.44 -10.09 -23.87
CA ALA A 137 2.59 -9.93 -22.97
C ALA A 137 2.24 -10.22 -21.49
N LEU A 138 1.02 -9.87 -21.07
CA LEU A 138 0.53 -10.12 -19.72
C LEU A 138 0.40 -11.63 -19.44
N HIS A 139 -0.07 -12.44 -20.40
CA HIS A 139 -0.10 -13.90 -20.26
C HIS A 139 1.29 -14.48 -19.95
N TYR A 140 2.32 -14.02 -20.66
CA TYR A 140 3.70 -14.48 -20.42
C TYR A 140 4.26 -14.01 -19.07
N ALA A 141 3.96 -12.77 -18.66
CA ALA A 141 4.37 -12.24 -17.38
C ALA A 141 3.72 -13.01 -16.22
N SER A 142 2.42 -13.29 -16.33
CA SER A 142 1.65 -14.09 -15.39
C SER A 142 2.15 -15.52 -15.31
N ALA A 143 2.38 -16.16 -16.47
CA ALA A 143 2.88 -17.53 -16.52
C ALA A 143 4.31 -17.66 -15.99
N SER A 144 5.12 -16.62 -16.10
CA SER A 144 6.49 -16.60 -15.57
C SER A 144 6.55 -16.22 -14.08
N GLY A 145 5.44 -15.69 -13.53
CA GLY A 145 5.37 -15.19 -12.16
C GLY A 145 6.19 -13.91 -11.94
N LEU A 146 6.30 -13.06 -12.97
CA LEU A 146 7.06 -11.81 -12.89
C LEU A 146 6.19 -10.70 -12.30
N GLN A 147 6.06 -10.68 -10.97
CA GLN A 147 5.16 -9.78 -10.27
C GLN A 147 5.35 -8.32 -10.68
N LYS A 148 6.60 -7.84 -10.69
CA LYS A 148 6.88 -6.43 -11.02
C LYS A 148 6.55 -6.09 -12.47
N CYS A 149 6.71 -7.05 -13.38
CA CYS A 149 6.34 -6.87 -14.78
C CYS A 149 4.82 -6.83 -14.95
N VAL A 150 4.09 -7.68 -14.23
CA VAL A 150 2.62 -7.69 -14.21
C VAL A 150 2.08 -6.35 -13.71
N GLU A 151 2.56 -5.88 -12.55
CA GLU A 151 2.15 -4.59 -11.98
C GLU A 151 2.37 -3.43 -12.97
N LEU A 152 3.52 -3.39 -13.63
CA LEU A 152 3.84 -2.36 -14.62
C LEU A 152 2.94 -2.41 -15.87
N LEU A 153 2.65 -3.62 -16.37
CA LEU A 153 1.77 -3.79 -17.53
C LEU A 153 0.32 -3.41 -17.20
N VAL A 154 -0.19 -3.84 -16.04
CA VAL A 154 -1.54 -3.52 -15.58
C VAL A 154 -1.68 -2.02 -15.30
N ALA A 155 -0.67 -1.38 -14.72
CA ALA A 155 -0.66 0.07 -14.51
C ALA A 155 -0.72 0.89 -15.81
N GLN A 156 -0.38 0.28 -16.95
CA GLN A 156 -0.43 0.92 -18.27
C GLN A 156 -1.64 0.48 -19.10
N GLY A 157 -2.64 -0.17 -18.47
CA GLY A 157 -3.88 -0.56 -19.14
C GLY A 157 -3.75 -1.80 -20.03
N ALA A 158 -2.87 -2.75 -19.69
CA ALA A 158 -2.89 -4.06 -20.32
C ALA A 158 -4.23 -4.77 -20.07
N GLY A 159 -4.82 -5.34 -21.13
CA GLY A 159 -6.11 -6.01 -21.08
C GLY A 159 -6.07 -7.24 -20.17
N LEU A 160 -6.80 -7.19 -19.06
CA LEU A 160 -6.86 -8.24 -18.04
C LEU A 160 -7.71 -9.44 -18.46
N PHE A 161 -8.74 -9.19 -19.28
CA PHE A 161 -9.75 -10.17 -19.67
C PHE A 161 -9.48 -10.81 -21.04
N LEU A 162 -8.35 -10.50 -21.67
CA LEU A 162 -8.02 -11.06 -22.97
C LEU A 162 -7.75 -12.56 -22.83
N GLU A 163 -8.46 -13.37 -23.61
CA GLU A 163 -8.26 -14.81 -23.63
C GLU A 163 -7.27 -15.21 -24.74
N ASN A 164 -6.44 -16.21 -24.44
CA ASN A 164 -5.63 -16.87 -25.45
C ASN A 164 -6.44 -17.94 -26.22
N ARG A 165 -5.80 -18.68 -27.14
CA ARG A 165 -6.48 -19.74 -27.91
C ARG A 165 -6.99 -20.92 -27.07
N ASP A 166 -6.46 -21.10 -25.88
CA ASP A 166 -6.94 -22.10 -24.92
C ASP A 166 -8.11 -21.59 -24.06
N ARG A 167 -8.63 -20.37 -24.34
CA ARG A 167 -9.62 -19.65 -23.53
C ARG A 167 -9.18 -19.39 -22.10
N LEU A 168 -7.88 -19.17 -21.91
CA LEU A 168 -7.29 -18.85 -20.62
C LEU A 168 -6.96 -17.36 -20.58
N THR A 169 -7.35 -16.70 -19.50
CA THR A 169 -6.92 -15.33 -19.18
C THR A 169 -5.50 -15.35 -18.59
N PRO A 170 -4.83 -14.18 -18.48
CA PRO A 170 -3.57 -14.08 -17.77
C PRO A 170 -3.66 -14.53 -16.31
N CYS A 171 -4.81 -14.32 -15.66
CA CYS A 171 -5.06 -14.77 -14.30
C CYS A 171 -5.11 -16.31 -14.22
N ASP A 172 -5.83 -16.96 -15.14
CA ASP A 172 -5.92 -18.42 -15.20
C ASP A 172 -4.55 -19.07 -15.37
N LEU A 173 -3.66 -18.45 -16.16
CA LEU A 173 -2.29 -18.92 -16.32
C LEU A 173 -1.46 -18.78 -15.03
N ALA A 174 -1.63 -17.69 -14.28
CA ALA A 174 -0.96 -17.52 -12.99
C ALA A 174 -1.42 -18.58 -11.97
N VAL A 175 -2.73 -18.84 -11.90
CA VAL A 175 -3.32 -19.88 -11.04
C VAL A 175 -2.80 -21.27 -11.44
N ARG A 176 -2.86 -21.62 -12.74
CA ARG A 176 -2.43 -22.92 -13.26
C ARG A 176 -0.96 -23.21 -13.01
N LEU A 177 -0.11 -22.18 -12.97
CA LEU A 177 1.33 -22.29 -12.72
C LEU A 177 1.71 -21.99 -11.25
N ALA A 178 0.72 -21.93 -10.36
CA ALA A 178 0.87 -21.75 -8.91
C ALA A 178 1.60 -20.45 -8.51
N HIS A 179 1.40 -19.38 -9.28
CA HIS A 179 1.90 -18.03 -8.97
C HIS A 179 0.84 -17.23 -8.23
N HIS A 180 0.58 -17.64 -6.98
CA HIS A 180 -0.49 -17.13 -6.12
C HIS A 180 -0.44 -15.61 -5.90
N ASP A 181 0.75 -15.03 -5.71
CA ASP A 181 0.89 -13.57 -5.50
C ASP A 181 0.41 -12.78 -6.73
N VAL A 182 0.78 -13.27 -7.92
CA VAL A 182 0.39 -12.68 -9.20
C VAL A 182 -1.09 -12.91 -9.49
N ALA A 183 -1.61 -14.11 -9.19
CA ALA A 183 -3.02 -14.42 -9.33
C ALA A 183 -3.88 -13.52 -8.43
N THR A 184 -3.57 -13.45 -7.13
CA THR A 184 -4.26 -12.57 -6.16
C THR A 184 -4.24 -11.11 -6.61
N TYR A 185 -3.08 -10.63 -7.11
CA TYR A 185 -2.98 -9.28 -7.66
C TYR A 185 -3.91 -9.08 -8.86
N LEU A 186 -3.89 -9.99 -9.84
CA LEU A 186 -4.73 -9.89 -11.03
C LEU A 186 -6.22 -10.03 -10.70
N GLU A 187 -6.60 -10.95 -9.82
CA GLU A 187 -7.98 -11.11 -9.33
C GLU A 187 -8.48 -9.81 -8.70
N SER A 188 -7.69 -9.19 -7.81
CA SER A 188 -8.05 -7.90 -7.22
C SER A 188 -8.26 -6.84 -8.30
N ARG A 189 -7.37 -6.75 -9.29
CA ARG A 189 -7.46 -5.77 -10.36
C ARG A 189 -8.64 -6.05 -11.29
N MET A 190 -8.99 -7.30 -11.55
CA MET A 190 -10.15 -7.68 -12.37
C MET A 190 -11.47 -7.32 -11.67
N VAL A 191 -11.59 -7.57 -10.36
CA VAL A 191 -12.79 -7.19 -9.58
C VAL A 191 -13.00 -5.67 -9.59
N PHE A 192 -11.94 -4.87 -9.48
CA PHE A 192 -12.04 -3.41 -9.50
C PHE A 192 -12.04 -2.81 -10.92
N ALA A 193 -11.57 -3.53 -11.94
CA ALA A 193 -11.58 -3.04 -13.33
C ALA A 193 -12.99 -2.91 -13.90
N ASP A 194 -13.95 -3.69 -13.41
CA ASP A 194 -15.36 -3.58 -13.82
C ASP A 194 -16.04 -2.31 -13.29
N SER A 195 -15.35 -1.54 -12.43
CA SER A 195 -15.84 -0.28 -11.85
C SER A 195 -15.24 0.99 -12.48
N CYS A 196 -14.35 0.88 -13.47
CA CYS A 196 -13.89 2.02 -14.24
C CYS A 196 -13.56 1.70 -15.71
N ASP A 197 -14.31 2.34 -16.59
CA ASP A 197 -14.07 2.56 -18.03
C ASP A 197 -14.22 1.38 -19.01
N GLY A 198 -15.30 1.47 -19.77
CA GLY A 198 -15.23 1.33 -21.22
C GLY A 198 -15.49 -0.06 -21.76
N ILE A 199 -16.75 -0.50 -21.74
CA ILE A 199 -17.23 -1.40 -22.77
C ILE A 199 -16.98 -0.69 -24.11
N ASN A 200 -15.99 -1.20 -24.84
CA ASN A 200 -15.81 -0.92 -26.24
C ASN A 200 -17.11 -1.30 -26.96
N GLU A 201 -17.85 -0.27 -27.38
CA GLU A 201 -18.98 -0.34 -28.28
C GLU A 201 -18.53 -0.88 -29.65
N SER A 202 -18.33 -2.20 -29.77
CA SER A 202 -18.13 -2.82 -31.08
C SER A 202 -18.39 -4.33 -31.17
N GLU A 203 -19.03 -5.00 -30.20
CA GLU A 203 -19.35 -6.43 -30.43
C GLU A 203 -20.51 -7.04 -29.64
N LEU A 204 -21.66 -6.35 -29.52
CA LEU A 204 -22.92 -7.05 -29.27
C LEU A 204 -24.14 -6.28 -29.80
N ILE A 205 -24.27 -6.23 -31.13
CA ILE A 205 -25.51 -5.83 -31.79
C ILE A 205 -26.52 -6.99 -31.64
N GLY A 206 -27.66 -6.69 -31.03
CA GLY A 206 -28.91 -7.40 -31.30
C GLY A 206 -29.73 -7.74 -30.06
N HIS A 207 -30.39 -6.76 -29.46
CA HIS A 207 -31.83 -6.83 -29.20
C HIS A 207 -32.37 -5.47 -28.74
N GLU A 208 -33.31 -4.95 -29.52
CA GLU A 208 -34.09 -3.75 -29.25
C GLU A 208 -34.97 -3.96 -28.00
N GLY A 209 -35.04 -2.94 -27.15
CA GLY A 209 -35.89 -2.91 -25.97
C GLY A 209 -35.88 -1.52 -25.35
N GLU A 210 -36.89 -0.74 -25.68
CA GLU A 210 -37.22 0.56 -25.09
C GLU A 210 -37.29 0.46 -23.56
N ALA A 211 -36.52 1.27 -22.85
CA ALA A 211 -36.81 1.67 -21.47
C ALA A 211 -36.07 2.98 -21.16
N GLU A 212 -36.80 4.08 -21.28
CA GLU A 212 -36.50 5.29 -20.50
C GLU A 212 -36.63 4.94 -19.01
N GLY A 213 -35.60 5.28 -18.24
CA GLY A 213 -35.58 5.11 -16.80
C GLY A 213 -34.22 5.52 -16.28
N ASP A 214 -34.20 6.69 -15.64
CA ASP A 214 -33.05 7.33 -15.02
C ASP A 214 -32.08 6.34 -14.37
N ASN A 215 -31.00 6.02 -15.09
CA ASN A 215 -29.86 5.31 -14.52
C ASN A 215 -28.99 6.35 -13.84
N GLU A 216 -29.41 6.80 -12.65
CA GLU A 216 -28.51 7.48 -11.71
C GLU A 216 -27.34 6.53 -11.44
N VAL A 217 -26.28 6.74 -12.23
CA VAL A 217 -24.98 6.10 -12.07
C VAL A 217 -24.57 6.35 -10.62
N TYR A 218 -24.68 5.32 -9.79
CA TYR A 218 -24.16 5.37 -8.43
C TYR A 218 -22.64 5.40 -8.50
N SER A 219 -22.09 6.61 -8.67
CA SER A 219 -20.68 6.86 -8.45
C SER A 219 -20.43 6.63 -6.96
N GLY A 220 -19.57 5.67 -6.63
CA GLY A 220 -19.10 5.52 -5.25
C GLY A 220 -18.66 6.89 -4.72
N LEU A 221 -19.06 7.21 -3.48
CA LEU A 221 -18.84 8.53 -2.89
C LEU A 221 -17.36 8.90 -3.02
N ARG A 222 -17.09 10.08 -3.57
CA ARG A 222 -15.73 10.64 -3.61
C ARG A 222 -15.25 10.79 -2.17
N ALA A 223 -13.94 10.84 -1.96
CA ALA A 223 -13.38 11.04 -0.61
C ALA A 223 -13.96 12.29 0.10
N GLN A 224 -14.32 13.31 -0.69
CA GLN A 224 -15.03 14.49 -0.21
C GLN A 224 -16.47 14.15 0.24
N ASP A 225 -17.24 13.42 -0.55
CA ASP A 225 -18.62 13.05 -0.23
C ASP A 225 -18.65 12.14 1.03
N LEU A 226 -17.66 11.25 1.21
CA LEU A 226 -17.52 10.41 2.41
C LEU A 226 -17.20 11.23 3.66
N GLN A 227 -16.35 12.26 3.51
CA GLN A 227 -16.01 13.18 4.61
C GLN A 227 -17.22 14.06 4.98
N GLU A 228 -17.98 14.53 3.99
CA GLU A 228 -19.24 15.27 4.22
C GLU A 228 -20.28 14.40 4.92
N ALA A 229 -20.42 13.12 4.52
CA ALA A 229 -21.31 12.17 5.20
C ALA A 229 -20.88 11.90 6.65
N LYS A 230 -19.57 11.79 6.91
CA LYS A 230 -19.02 11.65 8.26
C LYS A 230 -19.33 12.88 9.12
N ASP A 231 -19.09 14.07 8.59
CA ASP A 231 -19.29 15.33 9.30
C ASP A 231 -20.78 15.56 9.58
N GLN A 232 -21.66 15.22 8.64
CA GLN A 232 -23.12 15.24 8.82
C GLN A 232 -23.57 14.27 9.93
N LEU A 233 -23.06 13.03 9.93
CA LEU A 233 -23.38 12.04 10.96
C LEU A 233 -22.93 12.48 12.36
N LEU A 234 -21.76 13.14 12.45
CA LEU A 234 -21.25 13.70 13.70
C LEU A 234 -22.16 14.80 14.25
N VAL A 235 -22.58 15.73 13.40
CA VAL A 235 -23.49 16.83 13.77
C VAL A 235 -24.83 16.28 14.24
N GLU A 236 -25.43 15.36 13.47
CA GLU A 236 -26.72 14.76 13.84
C GLU A 236 -26.65 14.01 15.17
N THR A 237 -25.55 13.30 15.42
CA THR A 237 -25.38 12.52 16.65
C THR A 237 -25.14 13.44 17.85
N ALA A 238 -24.35 14.49 17.67
CA ALA A 238 -24.12 15.51 18.69
C ALA A 238 -25.42 16.24 19.09
N ASP A 239 -26.23 16.63 18.10
CA ASP A 239 -27.51 17.30 18.33
C ASP A 239 -28.52 16.35 18.99
N MET A 240 -28.62 15.11 18.51
CA MET A 240 -29.55 14.11 19.04
C MET A 240 -29.28 13.75 20.50
N LEU A 241 -28.02 13.60 20.88
CA LEU A 241 -27.62 13.25 22.24
C LEU A 241 -27.35 14.49 23.13
N HIS A 242 -27.41 15.70 22.55
CA HIS A 242 -27.03 16.96 23.17
C HIS A 242 -25.63 16.91 23.80
N ILE A 243 -24.64 16.52 23.00
CA ILE A 243 -23.23 16.35 23.41
C ILE A 243 -22.28 17.11 22.46
N PRO A 244 -21.04 17.41 22.88
CA PRO A 244 -20.05 18.01 21.98
C PRO A 244 -19.67 17.09 20.81
N LEU A 245 -19.31 17.68 19.66
CA LEU A 245 -18.93 16.94 18.44
C LEU A 245 -17.79 15.93 18.68
N PHE A 246 -16.77 16.29 19.46
CA PHE A 246 -15.65 15.40 19.77
C PHE A 246 -16.09 14.19 20.62
N THR A 247 -17.11 14.36 21.47
CA THR A 247 -17.70 13.27 22.26
C THR A 247 -18.52 12.36 21.36
N ALA A 248 -19.30 12.93 20.43
CA ALA A 248 -20.04 12.18 19.42
C ALA A 248 -19.12 11.34 18.53
N GLU A 249 -17.97 11.89 18.11
CA GLU A 249 -16.97 11.18 17.31
C GLU A 249 -16.39 9.97 18.03
N ALA A 250 -15.97 10.14 19.29
CA ALA A 250 -15.40 9.05 20.08
C ALA A 250 -16.43 7.95 20.38
N LEU A 251 -17.69 8.33 20.64
CA LEU A 251 -18.79 7.37 20.80
C LEU A 251 -19.12 6.61 19.51
N LEU A 252 -19.16 7.30 18.37
CA LEU A 252 -19.39 6.66 17.07
C LEU A 252 -18.24 5.74 16.69
N ARG A 253 -16.99 6.10 17.02
CA ARG A 253 -15.81 5.27 16.76
C ARG A 253 -15.86 3.95 17.54
N ASP A 254 -16.30 3.97 18.80
CA ASP A 254 -16.48 2.76 19.62
C ASP A 254 -17.66 1.89 19.15
N ASN A 255 -18.57 2.46 18.34
CA ASN A 255 -19.76 1.82 17.81
C ASN A 255 -19.75 1.68 16.28
N GLU A 256 -18.56 1.53 15.69
CA GLU A 256 -18.35 1.25 14.26
C GLU A 256 -19.06 2.23 13.31
N TRP A 257 -19.16 3.50 13.72
CA TRP A 257 -19.90 4.56 13.00
C TRP A 257 -21.38 4.28 12.77
N SER A 258 -21.99 3.39 13.57
CA SER A 258 -23.40 3.06 13.51
C SER A 258 -24.22 3.84 14.54
N LYS A 259 -25.06 4.76 14.05
CA LYS A 259 -26.00 5.54 14.89
C LYS A 259 -26.99 4.64 15.65
N ALA A 260 -27.42 3.53 15.03
CA ALA A 260 -28.39 2.62 15.63
C ALA A 260 -27.80 1.86 16.83
N LEU A 261 -26.59 1.30 16.69
CA LEU A 261 -25.90 0.60 17.78
C LEU A 261 -25.58 1.54 18.93
N LEU A 262 -25.13 2.76 18.62
CA LEU A 262 -24.89 3.79 19.63
C LEU A 262 -26.17 4.10 20.42
N LEU A 263 -27.30 4.30 19.75
CA LEU A 263 -28.56 4.61 20.43
C LEU A 263 -29.07 3.45 21.30
N GLU A 264 -28.93 2.21 20.84
CA GLU A 264 -29.30 1.04 21.62
C GLU A 264 -28.50 0.95 22.93
N LYS A 265 -27.17 1.11 22.86
CA LYS A 265 -26.32 1.15 24.05
C LYS A 265 -26.62 2.36 24.93
N TRP A 266 -26.83 3.53 24.32
CA TRP A 266 -27.11 4.78 25.03
C TRP A 266 -28.44 4.72 25.80
N MET A 267 -29.48 4.14 25.21
CA MET A 267 -30.78 3.95 25.88
C MET A 267 -30.74 2.90 26.98
N THR A 268 -29.83 1.92 26.86
CA THR A 268 -29.65 0.87 27.87
C THR A 268 -28.91 1.41 29.09
N ASN A 269 -27.75 2.05 28.90
CA ASN A 269 -27.00 2.73 29.94
C ASN A 269 -26.03 3.76 29.34
N ALA A 270 -26.47 5.02 29.28
CA ALA A 270 -25.70 6.11 28.69
C ALA A 270 -24.35 6.37 29.40
N VAL A 271 -24.27 6.16 30.72
CA VAL A 271 -23.04 6.39 31.49
C VAL A 271 -21.99 5.32 31.17
N GLN A 272 -22.41 4.05 31.16
CA GLN A 272 -21.51 2.95 30.80
C GLN A 272 -21.04 3.07 29.34
N CYS A 273 -21.91 3.50 28.43
CA CYS A 273 -21.55 3.76 27.04
C CYS A 273 -20.45 4.84 26.90
N CYS A 274 -20.46 5.87 27.76
CA CYS A 274 -19.39 6.88 27.80
C CYS A 274 -18.09 6.36 28.41
N GLU A 275 -18.19 5.56 29.48
CA GLU A 275 -17.03 4.97 30.16
C GLU A 275 -16.29 3.95 29.28
N GLU A 276 -17.03 3.12 28.53
CA GLU A 276 -16.46 2.18 27.55
C GLU A 276 -15.70 2.91 26.43
N ALA A 277 -16.23 4.06 25.97
CA ALA A 277 -15.56 4.93 25.03
C ALA A 277 -14.40 5.77 25.64
N GLY A 278 -14.17 5.67 26.95
CA GLY A 278 -13.10 6.38 27.67
C GLY A 278 -13.37 7.88 27.90
N ILE A 279 -14.64 8.29 27.93
CA ILE A 279 -15.06 9.70 28.00
C ILE A 279 -15.85 9.94 29.28
N ALA A 280 -15.68 11.12 29.90
CA ALA A 280 -16.50 11.52 31.04
C ALA A 280 -17.97 11.71 30.61
N PRO A 281 -18.96 11.17 31.37
CA PRO A 281 -20.35 11.21 30.99
C PRO A 281 -20.89 12.65 30.91
N PRO A 282 -21.49 13.06 29.78
CA PRO A 282 -22.04 14.40 29.63
C PRO A 282 -23.34 14.58 30.41
N ALA A 283 -23.76 15.83 30.61
CA ALA A 283 -24.95 16.16 31.39
C ALA A 283 -26.23 15.48 30.86
N SER A 284 -26.34 15.26 29.56
CA SER A 284 -27.46 14.55 28.92
C SER A 284 -27.52 13.07 29.29
N ALA A 285 -26.37 12.40 29.41
CA ALA A 285 -26.29 11.01 29.88
C ALA A 285 -26.70 10.89 31.36
N LEU A 286 -26.31 11.87 32.19
CA LEU A 286 -26.65 11.91 33.62
C LEU A 286 -28.15 12.21 33.86
N GLN A 287 -28.79 12.98 32.98
CA GLN A 287 -30.23 13.28 33.06
C GLN A 287 -31.12 12.06 32.74
N LEU A 288 -30.67 11.17 31.85
CA LEU A 288 -31.39 9.93 31.52
C LEU A 288 -31.44 8.96 32.70
N VAL A 289 -30.39 8.94 33.52
CA VAL A 289 -30.35 8.17 34.78
C VAL A 289 -31.36 8.72 35.81
N ALA A 290 -31.61 10.04 35.80
CA ALA A 290 -32.52 10.71 36.74
C ALA A 290 -34.03 10.50 36.44
N CYS A 291 -34.40 9.98 35.26
CA CYS A 291 -35.80 9.70 34.88
C CYS A 291 -36.28 8.26 35.18
N SER A 292 -35.45 7.42 35.80
CA SER A 292 -35.91 6.13 36.34
C SER A 292 -36.68 6.35 37.65
N PRO A 293 -37.84 5.70 37.89
CA PRO A 293 -38.63 5.96 39.09
C PRO A 293 -37.86 5.54 40.35
N PRO A 294 -37.99 6.27 41.48
CA PRO A 294 -37.31 5.89 42.70
C PRO A 294 -38.03 4.67 43.28
N LEU A 295 -37.32 3.54 43.40
CA LEU A 295 -37.80 2.44 44.23
C LEU A 295 -37.78 2.92 45.70
N LEU A 296 -38.97 2.87 46.32
CA LEU A 296 -39.24 3.26 47.68
C LEU A 296 -38.26 2.65 48.70
N THR A 297 -37.83 3.51 49.62
CA THR A 297 -36.98 3.25 50.80
C THR A 297 -37.72 2.37 51.85
N PRO A 298 -37.07 1.88 52.92
CA PRO A 298 -36.80 2.76 54.06
C PRO A 298 -35.45 2.54 54.76
N SER A 299 -34.86 3.64 55.21
CA SER A 299 -33.96 3.74 56.37
C SER A 299 -34.71 4.56 57.46
N PRO A 300 -34.20 4.80 58.70
CA PRO A 300 -33.09 4.24 59.49
C PRO A 300 -33.55 3.91 60.95
N PRO A 301 -32.69 3.95 62.00
CA PRO A 301 -32.55 5.23 62.69
C PRO A 301 -31.12 5.63 63.10
N SER A 302 -31.01 6.93 63.30
CA SER A 302 -29.87 7.82 63.49
C SER A 302 -29.12 7.65 64.82
N SER A 303 -27.85 8.07 64.87
CA SER A 303 -27.28 8.94 65.92
C SER A 303 -25.86 9.42 65.54
N ILE A 304 -25.68 10.75 65.30
CA ILE A 304 -24.97 11.72 66.18
C ILE A 304 -23.43 11.57 66.09
N ILE A 305 -22.74 12.33 65.25
CA ILE A 305 -22.18 13.69 65.46
C ILE A 305 -20.83 13.71 66.23
N THR A 306 -19.78 14.10 65.47
CA THR A 306 -18.54 14.86 65.80
C THR A 306 -17.26 14.18 66.33
N PRO A 307 -16.08 14.77 65.98
CA PRO A 307 -14.78 14.11 65.75
C PRO A 307 -13.86 14.18 66.99
N PRO A 308 -12.64 13.58 67.01
CA PRO A 308 -11.40 14.38 66.81
C PRO A 308 -10.14 13.54 66.32
N PRO A 309 -8.86 13.85 66.67
CA PRO A 309 -7.71 14.12 65.78
C PRO A 309 -6.64 12.99 65.73
N PRO A 310 -5.49 13.13 65.03
CA PRO A 310 -4.39 12.14 65.05
C PRO A 310 -3.40 12.46 66.20
N PRO A 311 -2.25 11.76 66.37
CA PRO A 311 -1.75 10.48 65.84
C PRO A 311 -1.35 9.50 66.97
N HIS A 312 -0.82 8.31 66.63
CA HIS A 312 0.40 7.68 67.19
C HIS A 312 0.38 6.14 67.06
N ILE A 313 1.35 5.65 66.27
CA ILE A 313 1.88 4.27 66.14
C ILE A 313 2.49 3.88 67.52
N PRO A 314 2.42 2.64 68.08
CA PRO A 314 3.15 1.49 67.52
C PRO A 314 2.69 0.06 67.85
N GLY A 315 3.28 -0.90 67.13
CA GLY A 315 3.65 -2.19 67.72
C GLY A 315 3.35 -3.40 66.85
N GLY A 316 4.39 -3.99 66.24
CA GLY A 316 4.31 -5.28 65.55
C GLY A 316 5.63 -5.77 64.93
N VAL A 317 6.66 -5.86 65.77
CA VAL A 317 7.89 -6.71 65.75
C VAL A 317 7.99 -7.74 64.60
N VAL A 318 8.96 -7.65 63.66
CA VAL A 318 10.42 -7.98 63.64
C VAL A 318 10.72 -9.47 63.41
N GLU A 319 11.45 -9.78 62.33
CA GLU A 319 12.70 -10.57 62.23
C GLU A 319 13.22 -10.42 60.77
N GLN A 320 14.31 -9.67 60.52
CA GLN A 320 15.72 -10.10 60.33
C GLN A 320 15.92 -10.97 59.06
N ASP A 321 16.88 -10.77 58.16
CA ASP A 321 18.09 -9.94 58.08
C ASP A 321 18.59 -9.93 56.60
N GLU A 322 19.64 -9.13 56.32
CA GLU A 322 20.60 -9.23 55.21
C GLU A 322 20.47 -8.28 53.98
N VAL A 323 21.19 -7.15 54.09
CA VAL A 323 22.01 -6.46 53.06
C VAL A 323 21.46 -6.40 51.62
N GLY A 324 20.89 -5.25 51.24
CA GLY A 324 20.68 -4.93 49.82
C GLY A 324 19.98 -3.59 49.57
N ARG A 325 20.75 -2.49 49.58
CA ARG A 325 20.45 -1.14 49.03
C ARG A 325 18.99 -0.90 48.58
N ASP A 326 18.26 -0.07 49.34
CA ASP A 326 17.08 0.66 48.84
C ASP A 326 17.49 1.50 47.64
N VAL A 327 17.23 1.01 46.42
CA VAL A 327 17.34 1.81 45.20
C VAL A 327 16.11 2.70 45.17
N LYS A 328 16.26 3.93 45.68
CA LYS A 328 15.21 4.95 45.55
C LYS A 328 14.89 5.17 44.08
N ASN A 329 13.68 4.84 43.64
CA ASN A 329 13.18 5.19 42.31
C ASN A 329 12.97 6.72 42.29
N LEU A 330 13.96 7.47 41.83
CA LEU A 330 13.91 8.93 41.74
C LEU A 330 13.79 9.34 40.28
N CYS A 331 12.89 10.30 39.99
CA CYS A 331 12.79 10.87 38.65
C CYS A 331 14.06 11.66 38.31
N GLU A 332 14.66 11.44 37.15
CA GLU A 332 15.90 12.13 36.76
C GLU A 332 15.71 13.60 36.32
N ILE A 333 14.47 14.07 36.16
CA ILE A 333 14.16 15.47 35.81
C ILE A 333 13.85 16.29 37.07
N CYS A 334 12.98 15.79 37.96
CA CYS A 334 12.54 16.54 39.14
C CYS A 334 13.13 16.04 40.47
N TYR A 335 13.87 14.93 40.45
CA TYR A 335 14.46 14.28 41.64
C TYR A 335 13.45 13.89 42.72
N GLY A 336 12.17 13.76 42.37
CA GLY A 336 11.10 13.29 43.26
C GLY A 336 11.06 11.76 43.36
N GLU A 337 10.65 11.23 44.52
CA GLU A 337 10.43 9.79 44.74
C GLU A 337 9.20 9.30 43.95
N MET A 338 9.42 8.35 43.06
CA MET A 338 8.40 7.73 42.19
C MET A 338 7.77 6.53 42.89
N ARG A 339 6.44 6.43 42.86
CA ARG A 339 5.72 5.31 43.45
C ARG A 339 5.75 4.09 42.52
N SER A 340 5.65 2.88 43.09
CA SER A 340 5.78 1.61 42.36
C SER A 340 4.80 1.41 41.20
N TRP A 341 3.68 2.14 41.15
CA TRP A 341 2.69 2.10 40.07
C TRP A 341 2.96 3.10 38.93
N GLU A 342 3.90 4.05 39.11
CA GLU A 342 4.31 5.03 38.09
C GLU A 342 5.48 4.53 37.23
N LEU A 343 6.01 3.35 37.52
CA LEU A 343 7.08 2.69 36.75
C LEU A 343 6.49 2.07 35.47
N GLN A 344 6.02 2.91 34.56
CA GLN A 344 5.58 2.48 33.25
C GLN A 344 6.80 2.48 32.33
N GLU A 345 7.22 1.30 31.85
CA GLU A 345 8.21 1.20 30.78
C GLU A 345 7.63 1.89 29.54
N HIS A 346 8.02 3.13 29.29
CA HIS A 346 7.69 3.83 28.06
C HIS A 346 8.53 3.20 26.94
N GLY A 347 7.96 2.13 26.35
CA GLY A 347 8.57 1.33 25.29
C GLY A 347 9.03 2.21 24.13
N GLY A 348 10.33 2.31 23.96
CA GLY A 348 10.92 3.05 22.85
C GLY A 348 12.39 3.45 22.98
N ALA A 349 13.03 3.33 24.14
CA ALA A 349 14.42 3.75 24.30
C ALA A 349 15.29 2.64 24.90
N SER A 350 16.43 2.35 24.26
CA SER A 350 17.47 1.43 24.73
C SER A 350 18.24 1.93 25.97
N CYS A 351 17.71 2.90 26.72
CA CYS A 351 18.37 3.55 27.84
C CYS A 351 17.65 3.25 29.17
N LYS A 352 18.40 3.18 30.28
CA LYS A 352 17.91 2.79 31.61
C LYS A 352 17.41 3.97 32.47
N HIS A 353 17.13 5.12 31.88
CA HIS A 353 16.71 6.33 32.61
C HIS A 353 15.23 6.29 32.96
N GLN A 354 14.86 6.80 34.14
CA GLN A 354 13.48 6.79 34.64
C GLN A 354 12.95 8.21 34.91
N PHE A 355 11.69 8.46 34.52
CA PHE A 355 11.02 9.75 34.67
C PHE A 355 9.61 9.56 35.24
N CYS A 356 9.14 10.49 36.05
CA CYS A 356 7.74 10.49 36.47
C CYS A 356 6.83 10.94 35.31
N ALA A 357 5.57 10.51 35.35
CA ALA A 357 4.59 10.78 34.29
C ALA A 357 4.45 12.28 33.98
N THR A 358 4.47 13.14 35.00
CA THR A 358 4.32 14.61 34.83
C THR A 358 5.51 15.24 34.09
N CYS A 359 6.74 14.79 34.37
CA CYS A 359 7.93 15.28 33.68
C CYS A 359 8.00 14.75 32.24
N TRP A 360 7.57 13.51 32.02
CA TRP A 360 7.52 12.91 30.69
C TRP A 360 6.47 13.57 29.78
N GLU A 361 5.27 13.80 30.28
CA GLU A 361 4.18 14.46 29.55
C GLU A 361 4.53 15.91 29.18
N SER A 362 5.20 16.62 30.10
CA SER A 362 5.72 17.97 29.83
C SER A 362 6.76 17.98 28.71
N TYR A 363 7.67 16.98 28.69
CA TYR A 363 8.69 16.85 27.65
C TYR A 363 8.09 16.54 26.28
N LEU A 364 7.13 15.60 26.23
CA LEU A 364 6.42 15.24 24.99
C LEU A 364 5.65 16.44 24.42
N SER A 365 4.93 17.17 25.28
CA SER A 365 4.18 18.36 24.88
C SER A 365 5.10 19.41 24.25
N LEU A 366 6.30 19.61 24.80
CA LEU A 366 7.29 20.52 24.26
C LEU A 366 7.84 20.05 22.90
N LYS A 367 8.14 18.75 22.75
CA LYS A 367 8.62 18.19 21.46
C LYS A 367 7.59 18.19 20.35
N ILE A 368 6.31 18.05 20.70
CA ILE A 368 5.19 18.18 19.77
C ILE A 368 5.08 19.64 19.29
N GLN A 369 5.21 20.61 20.19
CA GLN A 369 5.21 22.04 19.83
C GLN A 369 6.40 22.45 18.95
N GLU A 370 7.57 21.83 19.14
CA GLU A 370 8.77 22.06 18.31
C GLU A 370 8.74 21.34 16.94
N GLY A 371 7.67 20.58 16.63
CA GLY A 371 7.53 19.85 15.37
C GLY A 371 8.39 18.59 15.24
N GLY A 372 8.94 18.09 16.36
CA GLY A 372 9.87 16.95 16.42
C GLY A 372 9.22 15.60 16.76
N ALA A 373 7.93 15.41 16.48
CA ALA A 373 7.15 14.26 16.95
C ALA A 373 7.55 12.89 16.36
N HIS A 374 8.37 12.87 15.32
CA HIS A 374 8.72 11.64 14.59
C HIS A 374 9.96 10.91 15.15
N HIS A 375 10.75 11.54 16.04
CA HIS A 375 11.94 10.93 16.68
C HIS A 375 12.13 11.46 18.12
N ILE A 376 11.30 10.96 19.05
CA ILE A 376 11.38 11.36 20.46
C ILE A 376 12.51 10.56 21.13
N LEU A 377 13.61 11.24 21.46
CA LEU A 377 14.73 10.67 22.21
C LEU A 377 14.53 10.84 23.71
N CYS A 378 15.20 10.01 24.50
CA CYS A 378 15.25 10.19 25.95
C CYS A 378 15.86 11.57 26.31
N PRO A 379 15.25 12.35 27.22
CA PRO A 379 15.73 13.67 27.65
C PRO A 379 17.21 13.67 28.08
N CYS A 380 17.65 12.65 28.82
CA CYS A 380 19.04 12.51 29.24
C CYS A 380 19.99 12.13 28.09
N CYS A 381 19.51 11.45 27.05
CA CYS A 381 20.33 11.11 25.86
C CYS A 381 20.42 12.28 24.85
N ALA A 382 19.39 13.10 24.74
CA ALA A 382 19.38 14.26 23.82
C ALA A 382 20.47 15.30 24.18
N LEU A 383 20.80 15.42 25.48
CA LEU A 383 21.83 16.32 25.99
C LEU A 383 23.27 15.85 25.69
N GLN A 384 23.50 14.55 25.44
CA GLN A 384 24.84 14.02 25.12
C GLN A 384 25.21 14.17 23.63
N HIS A 385 24.25 14.43 22.75
CA HIS A 385 24.46 14.63 21.31
C HIS A 385 24.54 16.11 20.89
N SER A 386 24.42 17.03 21.83
CA SER A 386 24.39 18.48 21.59
C SER A 386 25.57 19.25 22.18
N CYS A 387 26.65 18.54 22.55
CA CYS A 387 27.89 19.14 23.08
C CYS A 387 29.11 18.79 22.23
#